data_AF-A0A1H0WFY5-F1
#
_entry.id   AF-A0A1H0WFY5-F1
#
_cell.length_a   1.000
_cell.length_b   1.000
_cell.length_c   1.000
_cell.angle_alpha   90.00
_cell.angle_beta   90.00
_cell.angle_gamma   90.00
#
_symmetry.space_group_name_H-M   'P 1'
#
loop_
_entity.id
_entity.type
_entity.pdbx_description
1 polymer ?
#
loop_
_entity_poly.entity_id
_entity_poly.type
_entity_poly.pdbx_seq_one_letter_code
_entity_poly.pdbx_strand_id
1 'polypeptide(L)' 'MTPGLIKMWISLSAMGFMFIAVIGIYFSRYKFKGIFKIITTVLAYFFMVLAGIIIFFVVFSGPVSD' A
#
# COMPACT_ATOMS: atom_id res chain seq x y z
N MET A 1 -11.11 -17.43 14.07
CA MET A 1 -9.81 -16.84 13.69
C MET A 1 -9.28 -16.15 14.93
N THR A 2 -8.03 -16.40 15.33
CA THR A 2 -7.46 -15.63 16.44
C THR A 2 -7.31 -14.17 16.02
N PRO A 3 -7.53 -13.21 16.93
CA PRO A 3 -7.31 -11.79 16.66
C PRO A 3 -5.94 -11.53 16.00
N GLY A 4 -4.91 -12.28 16.42
CA GLY A 4 -3.57 -12.25 15.83
C GLY A 4 -3.51 -12.64 14.35
N LEU A 5 -4.21 -13.71 13.96
CA LEU A 5 -4.29 -14.14 12.55
C LEU A 5 -4.95 -13.09 11.66
N ILE A 6 -5.98 -12.40 12.18
CA ILE A 6 -6.67 -11.33 11.46
C ILE A 6 -5.73 -10.15 11.23
N LYS A 7 -4.98 -9.71 12.25
CA LYS A 7 -4.00 -8.61 12.08
C LYS A 7 -2.89 -8.96 11.09
N MET A 8 -2.44 -10.21 11.05
CA MET A 8 -1.46 -10.67 10.04
C MET A 8 -2.00 -10.56 8.61
N TRP A 9 -3.24 -10.99 8.37
CA TRP A 9 -3.87 -10.89 7.05
C TRP A 9 -4.08 -9.44 6.60
N ILE A 10 -4.35 -8.53 7.54
CA ILE A 10 -4.42 -7.08 7.27
C ILE A 10 -3.04 -6.54 6.89
N SER A 11 -1.97 -6.94 7.59
CA SER A 11 -0.58 -6.60 7.20
C SER A 11 -0.21 -7.14 5.82
N LEU A 12 -0.62 -8.38 5.51
CA LEU A 12 -0.39 -9.01 4.21
C LEU A 12 -1.08 -8.22 3.09
N SER A 13 -2.32 -7.78 3.34
CA SER A 13 -3.08 -6.93 2.43
C SER A 13 -2.39 -5.59 2.19
N ALA A 14 -1.83 -4.98 3.25
CA ALA A 14 -1.06 -3.73 3.15
C ALA A 14 0.23 -3.88 2.33
N MET A 15 0.96 -4.99 2.52
CA MET A 15 2.14 -5.31 1.71
C MET A 15 1.80 -5.53 0.23
N GLY A 16 0.66 -6.18 -0.05
CA GLY A 16 0.14 -6.31 -1.43
C GLY A 16 -0.17 -4.96 -2.07
N PHE A 17 -0.77 -4.04 -1.31
CA PHE A 17 -1.02 -2.67 -1.75
C PHE A 17 0.28 -1.90 -2.07
N MET A 18 1.33 -2.04 -1.26
CA MET A 18 2.63 -1.45 -1.55
C MET A 18 3.26 -2.01 -2.82
N PHE A 19 3.15 -3.31 -3.06
CA PHE A 19 3.68 -3.95 -4.25
C PHE A 19 3.04 -3.39 -5.53
N ILE A 20 1.71 -3.21 -5.54
CA ILE A 20 0.97 -2.60 -6.64
C ILE A 20 1.39 -1.14 -6.84
N ALA A 21 1.57 -0.38 -5.76
CA ALA A 21 2.03 1.01 -5.81
C ALA A 21 3.42 1.12 -6.46
N VAL A 22 4.38 0.26 -6.07
CA VAL A 22 5.74 0.26 -6.62
C VAL A 22 5.75 -0.11 -8.11
N ILE A 23 4.96 -1.11 -8.53
CA ILE A 23 4.81 -1.46 -9.95
C ILE A 23 4.22 -0.29 -10.73
N GLY A 24 3.22 0.40 -10.19
CA GLY A 24 2.61 1.59 -10.80
C GLY A 24 3.62 2.74 -10.96
N ILE A 25 4.43 3.00 -9.94
CA ILE A 25 5.51 4.00 -9.99
C ILE A 25 6.55 3.60 -11.04
N TYR A 26 6.94 2.33 -11.07
CA TYR A 26 7.90 1.81 -12.05
C TYR A 26 7.38 2.02 -13.48
N PHE A 27 6.15 1.61 -13.77
CA PHE A 27 5.54 1.84 -15.10
C PHE A 27 5.45 3.32 -15.46
N SER A 28 5.10 4.18 -14.50
CA SER A 28 5.02 5.63 -14.71
C SER A 28 6.39 6.26 -15.04
N ARG A 29 7.47 5.79 -14.41
CA ARG A 29 8.83 6.31 -14.63
C ARG A 29 9.46 5.86 -15.94
N TYR A 30 9.24 4.62 -16.36
CA TYR A 30 9.97 4.03 -17.49
C TYR A 30 9.22 4.06 -18.83
N LYS A 31 7.87 4.10 -18.83
CA LYS A 31 7.09 3.91 -20.08
C LYS A 31 6.24 5.11 -20.53
N PHE A 32 5.90 6.04 -19.64
CA PHE A 32 5.01 7.16 -19.97
C PHE A 32 5.74 8.52 -20.01
N LYS A 33 5.68 9.22 -21.16
CA LYS A 33 6.09 10.62 -21.32
C LYS A 33 4.83 11.50 -21.47
N GLY A 34 4.78 12.65 -20.80
CA GLY A 34 3.67 13.61 -20.88
C GLY A 34 2.59 13.44 -19.80
N ILE A 35 1.32 13.74 -20.14
CA ILE A 35 0.19 13.83 -19.19
C ILE A 35 -0.15 12.48 -18.53
N PHE A 36 0.00 11.36 -19.25
CA PHE A 36 -0.22 10.02 -18.70
C PHE A 36 0.72 9.66 -17.55
N LYS A 37 1.94 10.24 -17.53
CA LYS A 37 2.89 10.09 -16.41
C LYS A 37 2.35 10.77 -15.15
N ILE A 38 1.77 11.95 -15.28
CA ILE A 38 1.25 12.72 -14.13
C ILE A 38 0.07 11.96 -13.51
N ILE A 39 -0.87 11.48 -14.32
CA ILE A 39 -2.04 10.73 -13.83
C ILE A 39 -1.61 9.43 -13.13
N THR A 40 -0.71 8.64 -13.72
CA THR A 40 -0.21 7.41 -13.06
C THR A 40 0.65 7.70 -11.84
N THR A 41 1.42 8.79 -11.83
CA THR A 41 2.23 9.17 -10.65
C THR A 41 1.34 9.61 -9.49
N VAL A 42 0.30 10.41 -9.75
CA VAL A 42 -0.67 10.86 -8.74
C VAL A 42 -1.43 9.65 -8.19
N LEU A 43 -1.92 8.76 -9.06
CA LEU A 43 -2.61 7.55 -8.63
C LEU A 43 -1.69 6.64 -7.80
N ALA A 44 -0.45 6.44 -8.21
CA ALA A 44 0.48 5.59 -7.48
C ALA A 44 0.89 6.19 -6.13
N TYR A 45 1.04 7.52 -6.04
CA TYR A 45 1.25 8.21 -4.76
C TYR A 45 0.03 8.06 -3.83
N PHE A 46 -1.18 8.13 -4.38
CA PHE A 46 -2.41 7.90 -3.62
C PHE A 46 -2.45 6.49 -3.01
N PHE A 47 -2.12 5.47 -3.81
CA PHE A 47 -1.97 4.09 -3.31
C PHE A 47 -0.87 3.96 -2.25
N MET A 48 0.25 4.67 -2.40
CA MET A 48 1.34 4.65 -1.42
C MET A 48 0.93 5.28 -0.07
N VAL A 49 0.20 6.40 -0.12
CA VAL A 49 -0.33 7.07 1.07
C VAL A 49 -1.38 6.21 1.77
N LEU A 50 -2.30 5.59 1.02
CA LEU A 50 -3.28 4.66 1.59
C LEU A 50 -2.62 3.44 2.25
N ALA A 51 -1.60 2.85 1.62
CA ALA A 51 -0.84 1.75 2.21
C ALA A 51 -0.14 2.19 3.51
N GLY A 52 0.44 3.39 3.53
CA GLY A 52 1.05 3.97 4.73
C GLY A 52 0.04 4.16 5.87
N ILE A 53 -1.17 4.66 5.56
CA ILE A 53 -2.25 4.82 6.53
C ILE A 53 -2.70 3.46 7.08
N ILE A 54 -2.86 2.45 6.22
CA ILE A 54 -3.26 1.09 6.63
C ILE A 54 -2.19 0.49 7.57
N ILE A 55 -0.90 0.59 7.24
CA ILE A 55 0.17 0.10 8.13
C ILE A 55 0.21 0.89 9.43
N PHE A 56 0.00 2.21 9.40
CA PHE A 56 -0.06 3.03 10.60
C PHE A 56 -1.15 2.53 11.55
N PHE A 57 -2.38 2.31 11.06
CA PHE A 57 -3.46 1.75 11.87
C PHE A 57 -3.14 0.34 12.40
N VAL A 58 -2.50 -0.51 11.60
CA VAL A 58 -2.13 -1.87 12.02
C VAL A 58 -1.07 -1.86 13.10
N VAL A 59 -0.02 -1.04 12.97
CA VAL A 59 1.09 -0.95 13.94
C VAL A 59 0.62 -0.32 15.25
N PHE A 60 -0.15 0.77 15.19
CA PHE A 60 -0.69 1.42 16.38
C PHE A 60 -1.78 0.60 17.07
N SER A 61 -2.44 -0.33 16.37
CA SER A 61 -3.37 -1.28 16.98
C SER A 61 -2.67 -2.29 17.91
N GLY A 62 -1.33 -2.27 18.02
CA GLY A 62 -0.53 -3.08 18.94
C GLY A 62 -0.64 -4.59 18.70
N PRO A 63 0.22 -5.42 19.31
CA PRO A 63 -0.01 -6.86 19.36
C PRO A 63 -1.37 -7.09 20.01
N VAL A 64 -2.25 -7.82 19.32
CA VAL A 64 -3.52 -8.27 19.90
C VAL A 64 -3.14 -9.20 21.03
N SER A 65 -3.43 -8.78 22.25
CA SER A 65 -3.43 -9.64 23.42
C SER A 65 -4.58 -10.61 23.25
N ASP A 66 -4.21 -11.86 22.93
CA ASP A 66 -5.02 -13.09 22.89
C ASP A 66 -6.24 -13.13 21.96
#